data_AF-A0A820S526-F1
#
_entry.id   AF-A0A820S526-F1
#
_cell.length_a   1.000
_cell.length_b   1.000
_cell.length_c   1.000
_cell.angle_alpha   90.00
_cell.angle_beta   90.00
_cell.angle_gamma   90.00
#
_symmetry.space_group_name_H-M   'P 1'
#
loop_
_entity.id
_entity.type
_entity.pdbx_description
1 polymer ?
#
loop_
_entity_poly.entity_id
_entity_poly.type
_entity_poly.pdbx_seq_one_letter_code
_entity_poly.pdbx_strand_id
1 'polypeptide(L)'
;VGYCAHIVLIISHIIQLPLRFPIEYYGTSLIKIYDNNLQSNDFPLYPSYDINSFQYGLFLLNRNIGQIMHHCRVGGRHTDYRKTLENLKELMEQYFINSNNNP
;
A
#
# COMPACT_ATOMS: atom_id res chain seq x y z
N VAL A 1 10.21 -3.01 0.41
CA VAL A 1 8.80 -3.27 0.77
C VAL A 1 8.40 -2.54 2.04
N GLY A 2 9.15 -2.67 3.15
CA GLY A 2 8.85 -1.94 4.39
C GLY A 2 8.66 -0.42 4.20
N TYR A 3 9.58 0.25 3.50
CA TYR A 3 9.42 1.67 3.16
C TYR A 3 8.15 1.97 2.36
N CYS A 4 7.78 1.11 1.41
CA CYS A 4 6.55 1.29 0.61
C CYS A 4 5.31 1.21 1.50
N ALA A 5 5.26 0.25 2.44
CA ALA A 5 4.16 0.11 3.38
C ALA A 5 4.04 1.33 4.31
N HIS A 6 5.18 1.87 4.77
CA HIS A 6 5.21 3.09 5.56
C HIS A 6 4.69 4.31 4.78
N ILE A 7 5.10 4.46 3.52
CA ILE A 7 4.59 5.52 2.62
C ILE A 7 3.08 5.36 2.42
N VAL A 8 2.59 4.15 2.16
CA VAL A 8 1.14 3.87 2.01
C VAL A 8 0.37 4.26 3.27
N LEU A 9 0.89 3.92 4.45
CA LEU A 9 0.29 4.28 5.74
C LEU A 9 0.23 5.80 5.92
N ILE A 10 1.33 6.51 5.65
CA ILE A 10 1.39 7.98 5.73
C ILE A 10 0.39 8.61 4.77
N ILE A 11 0.37 8.17 3.50
CA ILE A 11 -0.54 8.70 2.49
C ILE A 11 -1.99 8.51 2.94
N SER A 12 -2.35 7.30 3.40
CA SER A 12 -3.69 6.99 3.93
C SER A 12 -4.10 7.95 5.05
N HIS A 13 -3.20 8.28 5.97
CA HIS A 13 -3.46 9.25 7.04
C HIS A 13 -3.65 10.67 6.49
N ILE A 14 -2.81 11.11 5.55
CA ILE A 14 -2.89 12.45 4.95
C ILE A 14 -4.22 12.66 4.23
N ILE A 15 -4.65 11.67 3.43
CA ILE A 15 -5.89 11.75 2.65
C ILE A 15 -7.13 11.28 3.44
N GLN A 16 -6.96 10.93 4.72
CA GLN A 16 -8.02 10.45 5.62
C GLN A 16 -8.80 9.24 5.08
N LEU A 17 -8.12 8.34 4.37
CA LEU A 17 -8.73 7.14 3.79
C LEU A 17 -8.36 5.91 4.63
N PRO A 18 -9.32 5.22 5.29
CA PRO A 18 -9.03 3.97 5.98
C PRO A 18 -8.61 2.88 4.98
N LEU A 19 -7.50 2.20 5.28
CA LEU A 19 -7.01 1.08 4.48
C LEU A 19 -7.92 -0.13 4.63
N ARG A 20 -8.26 -0.79 3.52
CA ARG A 20 -9.01 -2.06 3.53
C ARG A 20 -8.27 -3.14 4.30
N PHE A 21 -6.95 -3.20 4.14
CA PHE A 21 -6.08 -4.11 4.85
C PHE A 21 -5.21 -3.30 5.81
N PRO A 22 -5.48 -3.32 7.12
CA PRO A 22 -4.71 -2.55 8.10
C PRO A 22 -3.23 -2.89 8.04
N ILE A 23 -2.37 -1.88 8.22
CA ILE A 23 -0.91 -2.04 8.27
C ILE A 23 -0.46 -1.63 9.67
N GLU A 24 0.22 -2.53 10.39
CA GLU A 24 0.81 -2.24 11.70
C GLU A 24 2.33 -2.30 11.64
N TYR A 25 2.96 -1.40 12.39
CA TYR A 25 4.40 -1.21 12.43
C TYR A 25 4.95 -1.70 13.78
N TYR A 26 5.85 -2.67 13.72
CA TYR A 26 6.53 -3.28 14.86
C TYR A 26 8.03 -2.96 14.85
N GLY A 27 8.39 -1.68 14.67
CA GLY A 27 9.79 -1.22 14.58
C GLY A 27 10.29 -1.09 13.14
N THR A 28 11.58 -0.79 12.96
CA THR A 28 12.19 -0.30 11.69
C THR A 28 12.02 -1.18 10.46
N SER A 29 11.79 -2.48 10.64
CA SER A 29 11.77 -3.46 9.55
C SER A 29 10.61 -4.44 9.61
N LEU A 30 9.87 -4.49 10.73
CA LEU A 30 8.79 -5.44 10.94
C LEU A 30 7.47 -4.73 10.68
N ILE A 31 6.94 -4.92 9.49
CA ILE A 31 5.61 -4.42 9.11
C ILE A 31 4.73 -5.62 8.82
N LYS A 32 3.53 -5.61 9.41
CA LYS A 32 2.51 -6.62 9.21
C LYS A 32 1.29 -5.99 8.57
N ILE A 33 0.66 -6.72 7.67
CA ILE A 33 -0.61 -6.34 7.03
C ILE A 33 -1.67 -7.37 7.37
N TYR A 34 -2.90 -6.91 7.59
CA TYR A 34 -3.98 -7.75 8.10
C TYR A 34 -5.06 -8.01 7.06
N ASP A 35 -5.46 -9.27 6.90
CA ASP A 35 -6.73 -9.64 6.25
C ASP A 35 -7.73 -10.10 7.30
N ASN A 36 -8.74 -9.27 7.56
CA ASN A 36 -9.76 -9.54 8.57
C ASN A 36 -10.66 -10.74 8.26
N ASN A 37 -10.56 -11.32 7.05
CA ASN A 37 -11.39 -12.46 6.64
C ASN A 37 -10.74 -13.83 6.91
N LEU A 38 -9.50 -13.88 7.40
CA LEU A 38 -8.78 -15.12 7.66
C LEU A 38 -8.79 -15.46 9.17
N GLN A 39 -8.18 -16.60 9.55
CA GLN A 39 -7.95 -16.96 10.96
C GLN A 39 -6.57 -16.52 11.44
N SER A 40 -5.53 -16.72 10.64
CA SER A 40 -4.21 -16.12 10.80
C SER A 40 -4.16 -14.86 9.95
N ASN A 41 -4.36 -13.71 10.58
CA ASN A 41 -4.66 -12.47 9.85
C ASN A 41 -3.43 -11.65 9.54
N ASP A 42 -2.29 -11.90 10.18
CA ASP A 42 -1.09 -11.08 10.02
C ASP A 42 -0.10 -11.67 9.00
N PHE A 43 0.24 -10.86 7.99
CA PHE A 43 1.18 -11.24 6.94
C PHE A 43 2.42 -10.34 6.97
N PRO A 44 3.63 -10.91 7.00
CA PRO A 44 4.86 -10.13 7.07
C PRO A 44 5.16 -9.44 5.73
N LEU A 45 5.54 -8.17 5.79
CA LEU A 45 6.06 -7.39 4.64
C LEU A 45 7.59 -7.31 4.61
N TYR A 46 8.23 -8.23 5.32
CA TYR A 46 9.67 -8.47 5.32
C TYR A 46 9.94 -9.91 4.87
N PRO A 47 11.15 -10.22 4.39
CA PRO A 47 11.53 -11.59 4.05
C PRO A 47 11.39 -12.48 5.30
N SER A 48 10.34 -13.28 5.34
CA SER A 48 10.09 -14.29 6.37
C SER A 48 10.50 -15.67 5.83
N TYR A 49 10.64 -16.65 6.72
CA TYR A 49 10.87 -18.05 6.33
C TYR A 49 9.73 -18.60 5.45
N ASP A 50 8.52 -18.05 5.61
CA ASP A 50 7.38 -18.39 4.75
C ASP A 50 7.22 -17.36 3.62
N ILE A 51 7.73 -17.74 2.44
CA ILE A 51 7.63 -16.96 1.20
C ILE A 51 6.18 -16.74 0.79
N ASN A 52 5.28 -17.71 1.05
CA ASN A 52 3.88 -17.60 0.64
C ASN A 52 3.16 -16.53 1.44
N SER A 53 3.35 -16.50 2.76
CA SER A 53 2.82 -15.43 3.62
C SER A 53 3.35 -14.05 3.22
N PHE A 54 4.64 -13.96 2.86
CA PHE A 54 5.21 -12.71 2.35
C PHE A 54 4.58 -12.28 1.02
N GLN A 55 4.45 -13.20 0.05
CA GLN A 55 3.83 -12.91 -1.24
C GLN A 55 2.37 -12.47 -1.09
N TYR A 56 1.63 -13.11 -0.17
CA TYR A 56 0.27 -12.72 0.15
C TYR A 56 0.21 -11.33 0.79
N GLY A 57 1.09 -11.03 1.75
CA GLY A 57 1.22 -9.69 2.32
C GLY A 57 1.49 -8.63 1.24
N LEU A 58 2.39 -8.91 0.29
CA LEU A 58 2.66 -8.02 -0.84
C LEU A 58 1.44 -7.83 -1.73
N PHE A 59 0.66 -8.89 -1.98
CA PHE A 59 -0.61 -8.79 -2.68
C PHE A 59 -1.60 -7.87 -1.95
N LEU A 60 -1.76 -8.00 -0.63
CA LEU A 60 -2.61 -7.13 0.17
C LEU A 60 -2.14 -5.66 0.13
N LEU A 61 -0.82 -5.42 0.18
CA LEU A 61 -0.25 -4.08 0.05
C LEU A 61 -0.60 -3.45 -1.31
N ASN A 62 -0.47 -4.23 -2.38
CA ASN A 62 -0.84 -3.79 -3.73
C ASN A 62 -2.34 -3.48 -3.84
N ARG A 63 -3.20 -4.21 -3.13
CA ARG A 63 -4.64 -3.92 -3.07
C ARG A 63 -4.93 -2.60 -2.34
N ASN A 64 -4.20 -2.29 -1.26
CA ASN A 64 -4.28 -0.99 -0.59
C ASN A 64 -3.83 0.16 -1.50
N ILE A 65 -2.72 -0.02 -2.23
CA ILE A 65 -2.26 0.99 -3.21
C ILE A 65 -3.34 1.22 -4.26
N GLY A 66 -3.93 0.15 -4.81
CA GLY A 66 -5.01 0.27 -5.78
C GLY A 66 -6.25 0.98 -5.22
N GLN A 67 -6.60 0.74 -3.94
CA GLN A 67 -7.66 1.48 -3.26
C GLN A 67 -7.36 2.99 -3.21
N ILE A 68 -6.13 3.37 -2.82
CA ILE A 68 -5.72 4.76 -2.75
C ILE A 68 -5.71 5.41 -4.14
N MET A 69 -5.10 4.77 -5.13
CA MET A 69 -5.08 5.27 -6.51
C MET A 69 -6.49 5.51 -7.03
N HIS A 70 -7.40 4.56 -6.83
CA HIS A 70 -8.80 4.72 -7.20
C HIS A 70 -9.48 5.89 -6.50
N HIS A 71 -9.26 6.05 -5.19
CA HIS A 71 -9.80 7.17 -4.41
C HIS A 71 -9.28 8.52 -4.90
N CYS A 72 -7.97 8.61 -5.19
CA CYS A 72 -7.29 9.79 -5.72
C CYS A 72 -7.54 10.03 -7.23
N ARG A 73 -8.28 9.13 -7.91
CA ARG A 73 -8.49 9.13 -9.37
C ARG A 73 -7.20 9.14 -10.19
N VAL A 74 -6.16 8.47 -9.67
CA VAL A 74 -4.88 8.24 -10.35
C VAL A 74 -4.87 6.86 -10.98
N GLY A 75 -4.25 6.74 -12.14
CA GLY A 75 -4.24 5.52 -12.94
C GLY A 75 -5.50 5.36 -13.81
N GLY A 76 -5.55 4.27 -14.56
CA GLY A 76 -6.58 4.01 -15.56
C GLY A 76 -7.08 2.57 -15.54
N ARG A 77 -7.93 2.24 -16.51
CA ARG A 77 -8.56 0.91 -16.65
C ARG A 77 -7.54 -0.23 -16.81
N HIS A 78 -6.31 0.08 -17.18
CA HIS A 78 -5.23 -0.87 -17.44
C HIS A 78 -4.09 -0.80 -16.41
N THR A 79 -4.28 -0.13 -15.27
CA THR A 79 -3.25 -0.05 -14.22
C THR A 79 -2.97 -1.44 -13.65
N ASP A 80 -1.70 -1.87 -13.73
CA ASP A 80 -1.24 -3.11 -13.12
C ASP A 80 -0.84 -2.86 -11.66
N TYR A 81 -1.77 -3.15 -10.74
CA TYR A 81 -1.55 -2.93 -9.31
C TYR A 81 -0.41 -3.76 -8.71
N ARG A 82 0.11 -4.78 -9.42
CA ARG A 82 1.25 -5.59 -8.95
C ARG A 82 2.56 -4.81 -8.95
N LYS A 83 2.65 -3.73 -9.72
CA LYS A 83 3.83 -2.89 -9.83
C LYS A 83 3.91 -1.87 -8.69
N THR A 84 4.15 -2.34 -7.47
CA THR A 84 4.15 -1.54 -6.23
C THR A 84 4.85 -0.18 -6.37
N LEU A 85 6.09 -0.16 -6.85
CA LEU A 85 6.89 1.08 -6.95
C LEU A 85 6.40 2.02 -8.04
N GLU A 86 6.02 1.49 -9.20
CA GLU A 86 5.51 2.29 -10.33
C GLU A 86 4.21 2.99 -9.94
N ASN A 87 3.30 2.26 -9.29
CA ASN A 87 2.01 2.78 -8.82
C ASN A 87 2.18 3.85 -7.72
N LEU A 88 3.12 3.66 -6.79
CA LEU A 88 3.41 4.67 -5.77
C LEU A 88 4.04 5.92 -6.38
N LYS A 89 4.96 5.76 -7.34
CA LYS A 89 5.56 6.89 -8.06
C LYS A 89 4.48 7.68 -8.81
N GLU A 90 3.62 7.00 -9.55
CA GLU A 90 2.51 7.62 -10.29
C GLU A 90 1.57 8.39 -9.36
N LEU A 91 1.20 7.80 -8.22
CA LEU A 91 0.38 8.45 -7.20
C LEU A 91 1.03 9.74 -6.67
N MET A 92 2.33 9.68 -6.34
CA MET A 92 3.07 10.84 -5.84
C MET A 92 3.16 11.96 -6.89
N GLU A 93 3.43 11.62 -8.15
CA GLU A 93 3.57 12.59 -9.23
C GLU A 93 2.23 13.21 -9.63
N GLN A 94 1.18 12.41 -9.79
CA GLN A 94 -0.09 12.91 -10.33
C GLN A 94 -0.99 13.54 -9.26
N TYR A 95 -1.02 13.00 -8.04
CA TYR A 95 -1.90 13.52 -7.01
C TYR A 95 -1.21 14.62 -6.19
N PHE A 96 -0.02 14.37 -5.64
CA PHE A 96 0.58 15.31 -4.70
C PHE A 96 1.33 16.46 -5.39
N ILE A 97 2.07 16.19 -6.48
CA ILE A 97 2.83 17.26 -7.15
C ILE A 97 1.92 18.14 -8.00
N ASN A 98 1.03 17.55 -8.81
CA ASN A 98 0.16 18.34 -9.69
C ASN A 98 -0.95 19.09 -8.93
N SER A 99 -1.47 18.56 -7.81
CA SER A 99 -2.42 19.30 -6.98
C SER A 99 -1.82 20.55 -6.33
N ASN A 100 -0.50 20.60 -6.14
CA ASN A 100 0.19 21.78 -5.60
C ASN A 100 0.56 22.81 -6.68
N ASN A 101 0.45 22.46 -7.96
CA ASN A 101 0.82 23.32 -9.10
C ASN A 101 -0.37 23.98 -9.81
N ASN A 102 -1.61 23.69 -9.39
CA ASN A 102 -2.79 24.43 -9.82
C ASN A 102 -3.23 25.36 -8.67
N PRO A 103 -3.04 26.70 -8.80
CA PRO A 103 -3.44 27.67 -7.77
C PRO A 103 -4.95 27.79 -7.60
#